data_AF-A0A381WX76-F1
#
_entry.id   AF-A0A381WX76-F1
#
_cell.length_a   1.000
_cell.length_b   1.000
_cell.length_c   1.000
_cell.angle_alpha   90.00
_cell.angle_beta   90.00
_cell.angle_gamma   90.00
#
_symmetry.space_group_name_H-M   'P 1'
#
loop_
_entity.id
_entity.type
_entity.pdbx_description
1 polymer ?
#
loop_
_entity_poly.entity_id
_entity_poly.type
_entity_poly.pdbx_seq_one_letter_code
_entity_poly.pdbx_strand_id
1 'polypeptide(L)'
;MSAESGIPTYRGRGGIWHEYKWEDYACQKAFDLDPESVLDFHELRRMEALKCEPHIGHSIITDLQDQHDDIWVVTQNIDGMH
;
A
#
# COMPACT_ATOMS: atom_id res chain seq x y z
N MET A 1 2.74 11.34 -1.79
CA MET A 1 3.22 10.43 -0.73
C MET A 1 3.57 9.07 -1.34
N SER A 2 2.84 7.97 -1.12
CA SER A 2 3.28 6.66 -1.63
C SER A 2 3.31 6.53 -3.16
N ALA A 3 2.36 7.15 -3.88
CA ALA A 3 2.37 7.15 -5.35
C ALA A 3 3.59 7.90 -5.92
N GLU A 4 4.02 8.97 -5.25
CA GLU A 4 5.21 9.74 -5.62
C GLU A 4 6.51 8.99 -5.26
N SER A 5 6.44 8.03 -4.33
CA SER A 5 7.48 7.04 -4.06
C SER A 5 7.54 5.90 -5.08
N GLY A 6 6.63 5.87 -6.07
CA GLY A 6 6.58 4.84 -7.10
C GLY A 6 5.63 3.66 -6.80
N ILE A 7 4.88 3.71 -5.70
CA ILE A 7 3.86 2.69 -5.38
C ILE A 7 2.62 2.89 -6.27
N PRO A 8 2.22 1.91 -7.08
CA PRO A 8 0.99 2.02 -7.86
C PRO A 8 -0.24 2.20 -6.95
N THR A 9 -1.14 3.09 -7.33
CA THR A 9 -2.40 3.26 -6.59
C THR A 9 -3.34 2.07 -6.83
N TYR A 10 -4.35 1.92 -5.97
CA TYR A 10 -5.41 0.94 -6.21
C TYR A 10 -6.36 1.37 -7.32
N ARG A 11 -6.81 2.63 -7.28
CA ARG A 11 -7.76 3.23 -8.25
C ARG A 11 -7.19 4.53 -8.79
N GLY A 12 -7.79 5.03 -9.88
CA GLY A 12 -7.38 6.28 -10.53
C GLY A 12 -6.37 6.03 -11.64
N ARG A 13 -5.71 7.09 -12.12
CA ARG A 13 -4.76 6.99 -13.24
C ARG A 13 -3.59 6.08 -12.85
N GLY A 14 -3.41 4.99 -13.60
CA GLY A 14 -2.38 3.98 -13.32
C GLY A 14 -2.72 3.04 -12.16
N GLY A 15 -3.98 3.01 -11.72
CA GLY A 15 -4.41 2.15 -10.63
C GLY A 15 -4.50 0.68 -11.02
N ILE A 16 -3.99 -0.22 -10.16
CA ILE A 16 -3.88 -1.65 -10.46
C ILE A 16 -5.24 -2.34 -10.66
N TRP A 17 -6.34 -1.79 -10.13
CA TRP A 17 -7.67 -2.34 -10.34
C TRP A 17 -8.25 -2.12 -11.74
N HIS A 18 -7.54 -1.40 -12.61
CA HIS A 18 -7.85 -1.37 -14.04
C HIS A 18 -7.35 -2.62 -14.78
N GLU A 19 -6.35 -3.31 -14.23
CA GLU A 19 -5.71 -4.48 -14.82
C GLU A 19 -6.13 -5.78 -14.10
N TYR A 20 -6.29 -5.71 -12.77
CA TYR A 20 -6.66 -6.83 -11.92
C TYR A 20 -8.05 -6.61 -11.31
N LYS A 21 -8.88 -7.66 -11.27
CA LYS A 21 -10.14 -7.61 -10.52
C LYS A 21 -9.86 -7.86 -9.06
N TRP A 22 -10.20 -6.89 -8.21
CA TRP A 22 -9.92 -7.01 -6.77
C TRP A 22 -10.67 -8.20 -6.13
N GLU A 23 -11.80 -8.62 -6.71
CA GLU A 23 -12.57 -9.79 -6.28
C GLU A 23 -11.80 -11.11 -6.40
N ASP A 24 -10.75 -11.15 -7.22
CA ASP A 24 -9.91 -12.32 -7.44
C ASP A 24 -8.65 -12.32 -6.54
N TYR A 25 -8.34 -11.20 -5.84
CA TYR A 25 -7.07 -11.05 -5.11
C TYR A 25 -7.16 -10.40 -3.72
N ALA A 26 -8.23 -9.68 -3.41
CA ALA A 26 -8.30 -8.77 -2.26
C ALA A 26 -9.60 -8.95 -1.45
N CYS A 27 -10.10 -10.17 -1.37
CA CYS A 27 -11.23 -10.50 -0.50
C CYS A 27 -11.12 -11.91 0.08
N GLN A 28 -11.81 -12.18 1.20
CA GLN A 28 -11.79 -13.49 1.85
C GLN A 28 -12.17 -14.62 0.89
N LYS A 29 -13.21 -14.39 0.07
CA LYS A 29 -13.68 -15.37 -0.92
C LYS A 29 -12.61 -15.73 -1.96
N ALA A 30 -11.77 -14.77 -2.36
CA ALA A 30 -10.66 -15.03 -3.26
C ALA A 30 -9.63 -15.95 -2.61
N PHE A 31 -9.25 -15.63 -1.37
CA PHE A 31 -8.29 -16.40 -0.61
C PHE A 31 -8.79 -17.82 -0.30
N ASP A 32 -10.08 -18.00 -0.02
CA ASP A 32 -10.68 -19.31 0.20
C ASP A 32 -10.70 -20.17 -1.08
N LEU A 33 -10.80 -19.52 -2.26
CA LEU A 33 -10.89 -20.20 -3.55
C LEU A 33 -9.51 -20.60 -4.09
N ASP A 34 -8.55 -19.67 -4.06
CA ASP A 34 -7.19 -19.85 -4.56
C ASP A 34 -6.20 -19.01 -3.74
N PRO A 35 -5.73 -19.54 -2.60
CA PRO A 35 -4.82 -18.80 -1.71
C PRO A 35 -3.44 -18.59 -2.34
N GLU A 36 -2.99 -19.47 -3.23
CA GLU A 36 -1.66 -19.37 -3.86
C GLU A 36 -1.61 -18.15 -4.79
N SER A 37 -2.59 -18.00 -5.69
CA SER A 37 -2.68 -16.82 -6.56
C SER A 37 -2.81 -15.51 -5.77
N VAL A 38 -3.55 -15.51 -4.66
CA VAL A 38 -3.65 -14.33 -3.79
C VAL A 38 -2.31 -13.99 -3.15
N LEU A 39 -1.62 -14.98 -2.59
CA LEU A 39 -0.32 -14.77 -1.96
C LEU A 39 0.74 -14.31 -2.97
N ASP A 40 0.79 -14.91 -4.15
CA ASP A 40 1.70 -14.51 -5.23
C ASP A 40 1.44 -13.06 -5.67
N PHE A 41 0.17 -12.68 -5.82
CA PHE A 41 -0.20 -11.30 -6.14
C PHE A 41 0.29 -10.30 -5.08
N HIS A 42 0.12 -10.61 -3.79
CA HIS A 42 0.57 -9.72 -2.71
C HIS A 42 2.10 -9.76 -2.53
N GLU A 43 2.76 -10.88 -2.79
CA GLU A 43 4.22 -10.99 -2.72
C GLU A 43 4.89 -10.13 -3.79
N LEU A 44 4.40 -10.16 -5.03
CA LEU A 44 4.87 -9.26 -6.09
C LEU A 44 4.79 -7.79 -5.64
N ARG A 45 3.67 -7.41 -5.04
CA ARG A 45 3.45 -6.03 -4.57
C ARG A 45 4.33 -5.67 -3.38
N ARG A 46 4.54 -6.61 -2.45
CA ARG A 46 5.47 -6.43 -1.33
C ARG A 46 6.89 -6.20 -1.84
N MET A 47 7.33 -6.99 -2.82
CA MET A 47 8.65 -6.86 -3.42
C MET A 47 8.85 -5.53 -4.16
N GLU A 48 7.83 -5.03 -4.88
CA GLU A 48 7.91 -3.70 -5.49
C GLU A 48 7.91 -2.59 -4.43
N ALA A 49 7.11 -2.71 -3.37
CA ALA A 49 7.07 -1.71 -2.31
C ALA A 49 8.41 -1.57 -1.57
N LEU A 50 9.11 -2.68 -1.34
CA LEU A 50 10.42 -2.69 -0.70
C LEU A 50 11.53 -2.03 -1.53
N LYS A 51 11.32 -1.77 -2.82
CA LYS A 51 12.27 -1.06 -3.68
C LYS A 51 12.08 0.46 -3.64
N CYS A 52 10.99 0.94 -3.05
CA CYS A 52 10.62 2.34 -3.02
C CYS A 52 11.12 3.02 -1.75
N GLU A 53 11.54 4.27 -1.87
CA GLU A 53 11.93 5.11 -0.73
C GLU A 53 10.75 6.01 -0.29
N PRO A 54 10.53 6.22 1.02
CA PRO A 54 9.46 7.09 1.51
C PRO A 54 9.61 8.52 0.97
N HIS A 55 8.50 9.07 0.46
CA HIS A 55 8.42 10.48 0.09
C HIS A 55 8.64 11.36 1.33
N ILE A 56 9.28 12.53 1.17
CA ILE A 56 9.58 13.48 2.27
C ILE A 56 8.37 13.84 3.14
N GLY A 57 7.16 13.78 2.57
CA GLY A 57 5.91 13.98 3.31
C GLY A 57 5.70 12.97 4.46
N HIS A 58 6.21 11.74 4.35
CA HIS A 58 6.13 10.76 5.45
C HIS A 58 6.95 11.22 6.64
N SER A 59 8.20 11.64 6.44
CA SER A 59 9.06 12.11 7.53
C SER A 59 8.51 13.37 8.19
N ILE A 60 7.95 14.30 7.42
CA ILE A 60 7.32 15.52 7.98
C ILE A 60 6.14 15.16 8.89
N ILE A 61 5.34 14.15 8.52
CA ILE A 61 4.21 13.69 9.35
C ILE A 61 4.74 13.03 10.64
N THR A 62 5.78 12.20 10.55
CA THR A 62 6.44 11.59 11.71
C THR A 62 7.02 12.65 12.65
N ASP A 63 7.72 13.65 12.11
CA ASP A 63 8.30 14.75 12.89
C ASP A 63 7.23 15.55 13.65
N LEU A 64 6.04 15.73 13.06
CA LEU A 64 4.91 16.36 13.74
C LEU A 64 4.36 15.48 14.86
N GLN A 65 4.29 14.17 14.65
CA GLN A 65 3.84 13.24 15.68
C GLN A 65 4.82 13.20 16.87
N ASP A 66 6.12 13.25 16.61
CA ASP A 66 7.15 13.25 17.66
C ASP A 66 7.17 14.54 18.48
N GLN A 67 6.67 15.65 17.91
CA GLN A 67 6.62 16.96 18.57
C GLN A 67 5.33 17.21 19.38
N HIS A 68 4.30 16.39 19.18
CA HIS A 68 2.96 16.63 19.72
C HIS A 68 2.30 15.33 20.20
N ASP A 69 2.07 15.21 21.51
CA ASP A 69 1.48 14.02 22.15
C ASP A 69 0.02 13.74 21.76
N ASP A 70 -0.66 14.69 21.11
CA ASP A 70 -2.07 14.62 20.70
C ASP A 70 -2.26 14.34 19.20
N ILE A 71 -1.21 13.89 18.50
CA ILE A 71 -1.25 13.54 17.08
C ILE A 71 -1.18 12.02 16.87
N TRP A 72 -2.08 11.51 16.00
CA TRP A 72 -2.08 10.13 15.55
C TRP A 72 -2.11 10.04 14.03
N VAL A 73 -1.26 9.17 13.48
CA VAL A 73 -1.27 8.82 12.06
C VAL A 73 -2.18 7.61 11.85
N VAL A 74 -3.22 7.77 11.04
CA VAL A 74 -4.10 6.69 10.61
C VAL A 74 -3.97 6.55 9.10
N THR A 75 -3.56 5.38 8.64
CA THR A 75 -3.33 5.11 7.20
C THR A 75 -4.20 3.98 6.68
N GLN A 76 -4.57 4.09 5.41
CA GLN A 76 -5.19 3.01 4.62
C GLN A 76 -4.14 2.25 3.80
N ASN A 77 -2.91 2.77 3.73
CA ASN A 77 -1.85 2.15 2.96
C ASN A 77 -1.26 0.98 3.72
N ILE A 78 -0.85 -0.04 2.98
CA ILE A 78 -0.21 -1.26 3.50
C ILE A 78 1.27 -1.32 3.13
N ASP A 79 1.85 -0.18 2.73
CA ASP A 79 3.21 -0.08 2.18
C ASP A 79 4.31 0.03 3.26
N GLY A 80 3.96 0.41 4.49
CA GLY A 80 4.90 0.55 5.59
C GLY A 80 5.83 1.77 5.48
N MET A 81 5.45 2.80 4.70
CA MET A 81 6.26 4.01 4.50
C MET A 81 6.10 5.07 5.60
N HIS A 82 5.14 4.89 6.51
CA HIS A 82 4.93 5.74 7.68
C HIS A 82 5.65 5.19 8.90
#